data_AF-A0A6V7Y979-F1
#
_entry.id   AF-A0A6V7Y979-F1
#
_cell.length_a   1.000
_cell.length_b   1.000
_cell.length_c   1.000
_cell.angle_alpha   90.00
_cell.angle_beta   90.00
_cell.angle_gamma   90.00
#
_symmetry.space_group_name_H-M   'P 1'
#
loop_
_entity.id
_entity.type
_entity.pdbx_description
1 polymer ?
#
loop_
_entity_poly.entity_id
_entity_poly.type
_entity_poly.pdbx_seq_one_letter_code
_entity_poly.pdbx_strand_id
1 'polypeptide(L)'
;MFPERVYSLGNSIFPSQSPTLPRIRITELLCIASNAFVAHIPNALLPPLANNKDNKVSLSAGLPHFAEGIWRNWGRDTFIALPGIFLLTGRFEEAKNCILAYAGTLRHGLIPNLLAEGKAPRYNCRDAVWFWIVAIIRYIETAPDGVKILQEQVLRLYPTDDSKGEDLKTEPLHCTIYEALCRHFEGINFRERNAGHQIDEHMRDEGFNVQAYICPETGLIFGGNLWNCGTWMDKMGSSSNGGNKGEPATPRDGAAVELQGLAFCVAKALDNYSNEGKFPYKELKNDFPCNFIILV
;
A
#
# COMPACT_ATOMS: atom_id res chain seq x y z
N MET A 1 -32.31 27.35 6.90
CA MET A 1 -33.04 26.11 6.58
C MET A 1 -32.00 25.12 6.06
N PHE A 2 -31.34 24.39 6.95
CA PHE A 2 -30.34 23.38 6.59
C PHE A 2 -31.09 22.11 6.18
N PRO A 3 -30.78 21.46 5.04
CA PRO A 3 -31.45 20.24 4.67
C PRO A 3 -30.96 19.11 5.58
N GLU A 4 -31.89 18.56 6.36
CA GLU A 4 -31.73 17.34 7.13
C GLU A 4 -31.40 16.17 6.19
N ARG A 5 -30.13 15.74 6.21
CA ARG A 5 -29.77 14.34 5.99
C ARG A 5 -29.03 13.84 7.22
N VAL A 6 -29.75 13.81 8.33
CA VAL A 6 -29.38 12.95 9.46
C VAL A 6 -29.67 11.53 8.98
N TYR A 7 -28.64 10.75 8.74
CA TYR A 7 -28.76 9.30 8.54
C TYR A 7 -29.59 8.76 9.71
N SER A 8 -30.79 8.26 9.45
CA SER A 8 -31.57 7.59 10.49
C SER A 8 -30.76 6.37 10.93
N LEU A 9 -30.38 6.35 12.20
CA LEU A 9 -29.75 5.19 12.84
C LEU A 9 -30.84 4.13 13.02
N GLY A 10 -31.19 3.45 11.93
CA GLY A 10 -31.94 2.20 11.97
C GLY A 10 -31.15 1.15 12.77
N ASN A 11 -31.87 0.20 13.37
CA ASN A 11 -31.41 -0.78 14.38
C ASN A 11 -30.26 -1.75 13.98
N SER A 12 -29.41 -1.43 13.01
CA SER A 12 -28.09 -2.05 12.86
C SER A 12 -27.12 -1.10 12.15
N ILE A 13 -26.14 -0.60 12.88
CA ILE A 13 -24.95 0.11 12.34
C ILE A 13 -24.07 -0.85 11.51
N PHE A 14 -24.29 -2.17 11.66
CA PHE A 14 -23.55 -3.20 10.95
C PHE A 14 -24.30 -3.64 9.68
N PRO A 15 -23.64 -3.61 8.51
CA PRO A 15 -24.18 -4.24 7.31
C PRO A 15 -24.45 -5.72 7.56
N SER A 16 -25.50 -6.27 6.95
CA SER A 16 -25.89 -7.69 7.05
C SER A 16 -24.82 -8.67 6.53
N GLN A 17 -23.76 -8.16 5.89
CA GLN A 17 -22.65 -8.91 5.29
C GLN A 17 -21.31 -8.74 6.02
N SER A 18 -21.28 -8.05 7.18
CA SER A 18 -20.06 -7.85 7.96
C SER A 18 -19.72 -9.10 8.81
N PRO A 19 -18.44 -9.44 9.05
CA PRO A 19 -18.10 -10.37 10.11
C PRO A 19 -18.73 -9.89 11.43
N THR A 20 -19.30 -10.81 12.21
CA THR A 20 -20.06 -10.51 13.42
C THR A 20 -19.14 -9.99 14.53
N LEU A 21 -18.84 -8.69 14.49
CA LEU A 21 -18.17 -7.99 15.57
C LEU A 21 -18.98 -8.10 16.86
N PRO A 22 -18.34 -8.33 18.01
CA PRO A 22 -19.03 -8.31 19.30
C PRO A 22 -19.72 -6.97 19.51
N ARG A 23 -21.02 -7.02 19.80
CA ARG A 23 -21.84 -5.82 20.11
C ARG A 23 -21.59 -5.36 21.55
N ILE A 24 -20.38 -4.86 21.78
CA ILE A 24 -19.98 -4.21 23.04
C ILE A 24 -19.63 -2.76 22.76
N ARG A 25 -19.86 -1.90 23.77
CA ARG A 25 -19.76 -0.44 23.62
C ARG A 25 -18.43 0.03 23.03
N ILE A 26 -17.32 -0.58 23.43
CA ILE A 26 -16.00 -0.20 22.92
C ILE A 26 -15.86 -0.47 21.41
N THR A 27 -16.38 -1.59 20.91
CA THR A 27 -16.37 -1.93 19.49
C THR A 27 -17.21 -0.96 18.69
N GLU A 28 -18.41 -0.61 19.18
CA GLU A 28 -19.27 0.39 18.53
C GLU A 28 -18.58 1.76 18.43
N LEU A 29 -17.93 2.20 19.51
CA LEU A 29 -17.21 3.46 19.54
C LEU A 29 -16.03 3.47 18.56
N LEU A 30 -15.28 2.36 18.44
CA LEU A 30 -14.21 2.22 17.46
C LEU A 30 -14.74 2.26 16.01
N CYS A 31 -15.86 1.59 15.73
CA CYS A 31 -16.50 1.63 14.42
C CYS A 31 -17.04 3.03 14.07
N ILE A 32 -17.59 3.76 15.05
CA ILE A 32 -18.03 5.14 14.85
C ILE A 32 -16.83 6.05 14.60
N ALA A 33 -15.76 5.90 15.40
CA ALA A 33 -14.53 6.68 15.27
C ALA A 33 -13.87 6.49 13.89
N SER A 34 -13.99 5.31 13.27
CA SER A 34 -13.42 5.07 11.93
C SER A 34 -14.01 5.99 10.85
N ASN A 35 -15.25 6.48 11.02
CA ASN A 35 -15.84 7.48 10.12
C ASN A 35 -15.08 8.79 10.07
N ALA A 36 -14.39 9.17 11.15
CA ALA A 36 -13.65 10.44 11.21
C ALA A 36 -12.50 10.47 10.19
N PHE A 37 -11.95 9.30 9.84
CA PHE A 37 -10.79 9.20 8.96
C PHE A 37 -11.17 8.99 7.48
N VAL A 38 -12.41 8.56 7.21
CA VAL A 38 -12.89 8.18 5.87
C VAL A 38 -13.81 9.27 5.32
N ALA A 39 -13.31 10.06 4.37
CA ALA A 39 -14.06 11.17 3.78
C ALA A 39 -13.59 11.49 2.36
N HIS A 40 -14.46 12.16 1.59
CA HIS A 40 -14.05 12.85 0.37
C HIS A 40 -13.47 14.22 0.70
N ILE A 41 -12.22 14.42 0.34
CA ILE A 41 -11.48 15.66 0.52
C ILE A 41 -11.00 16.15 -0.86
N PRO A 42 -11.51 17.28 -1.38
CA PRO A 42 -11.27 17.71 -2.77
C PRO A 42 -9.80 17.90 -3.17
N ASN A 43 -8.92 18.21 -2.22
CA ASN A 43 -7.48 18.40 -2.44
C ASN A 43 -6.63 17.20 -1.98
N ALA A 44 -7.24 16.04 -1.79
CA ALA A 44 -6.57 14.83 -1.29
C ALA A 44 -7.23 13.55 -1.80
N LEU A 45 -7.45 13.52 -3.12
CA LEU A 45 -8.15 12.45 -3.83
C LEU A 45 -7.29 11.18 -3.95
N LEU A 46 -7.96 10.06 -4.23
CA LEU A 46 -7.30 8.88 -4.75
C LEU A 46 -7.06 9.03 -6.27
N PRO A 47 -6.06 8.33 -6.82
CA PRO A 47 -5.90 8.15 -8.26
C PRO A 47 -7.18 7.67 -8.96
N PRO A 48 -7.35 8.00 -10.26
CA PRO A 48 -8.50 7.53 -11.02
C PRO A 48 -8.53 6.01 -11.15
N LEU A 49 -9.75 5.45 -11.15
CA LEU A 49 -10.00 4.02 -11.35
C LEU A 49 -10.33 3.73 -12.82
N ALA A 50 -10.02 2.52 -13.30
CA ALA A 50 -10.26 2.12 -14.70
C ALA A 50 -11.72 2.27 -15.15
N ASN A 51 -12.66 1.99 -14.25
CA ASN A 51 -14.09 1.99 -14.58
C ASN A 51 -14.77 3.36 -14.39
N ASN A 52 -14.01 4.46 -14.20
CA ASN A 52 -14.54 5.80 -13.92
C ASN A 52 -15.61 5.84 -12.81
N LYS A 53 -15.58 4.86 -11.89
CA LYS A 53 -16.36 4.94 -10.66
C LYS A 53 -15.84 6.15 -9.91
N ASP A 54 -16.74 7.07 -9.61
CA ASP A 54 -16.48 8.34 -8.93
C ASP A 54 -16.11 8.07 -7.46
N ASN A 55 -14.99 7.39 -7.22
CA ASN A 55 -14.53 7.06 -5.88
C ASN A 55 -13.77 8.24 -5.31
N LYS A 56 -14.55 9.07 -4.62
CA LYS A 56 -14.10 10.32 -4.04
C LYS A 56 -13.58 10.16 -2.61
N VAL A 57 -13.76 8.98 -2.00
CA VAL A 57 -13.44 8.76 -0.59
C VAL A 57 -12.03 8.20 -0.44
N SER A 58 -11.27 8.78 0.50
CA SER A 58 -9.91 8.38 0.84
C SER A 58 -9.73 8.31 2.36
N LEU A 59 -8.67 7.63 2.81
CA LEU A 59 -8.41 7.39 4.23
C LEU A 59 -7.29 8.32 4.73
N SER A 60 -7.59 9.10 5.77
CA SER A 60 -6.60 9.89 6.50
C SER A 60 -5.77 9.02 7.43
N ALA A 61 -4.46 9.26 7.49
CA ALA A 61 -3.58 8.66 8.49
C ALA A 61 -3.79 9.23 9.91
N GLY A 62 -4.43 10.40 10.04
CA GLY A 62 -4.60 11.05 11.34
C GLY A 62 -5.15 12.47 11.24
N LEU A 63 -5.91 12.87 12.27
CA LEU A 63 -6.47 14.21 12.37
C LEU A 63 -5.73 15.06 13.42
N PRO A 64 -5.56 16.37 13.20
CA PRO A 64 -5.84 17.11 11.96
C PRO A 64 -4.67 17.08 10.95
N HIS A 65 -3.46 16.70 11.39
CA HIS A 65 -2.22 16.95 10.66
C HIS A 65 -2.07 16.17 9.34
N PHE A 66 -2.79 15.06 9.18
CA PHE A 66 -2.80 14.22 7.98
C PHE A 66 -4.20 14.14 7.36
N ALA A 67 -4.97 15.22 7.46
CA ALA A 67 -6.36 15.25 7.01
C ALA A 67 -6.54 15.69 5.55
N GLU A 68 -5.60 16.45 4.98
CA GLU A 68 -5.78 17.11 3.68
C GLU A 68 -4.49 17.25 2.88
N GLY A 69 -4.62 17.73 1.63
CA GLY A 69 -3.49 17.92 0.73
C GLY A 69 -2.76 16.61 0.40
N ILE A 70 -1.48 16.75 0.05
CA ILE A 70 -0.61 15.60 -0.21
C ILE A 70 -0.44 14.71 1.03
N TRP A 71 -0.58 15.27 2.24
CA TRP A 71 -0.32 14.60 3.52
C TRP A 71 -1.41 13.66 3.99
N ARG A 72 -2.54 13.54 3.28
CA ARG A 72 -3.65 12.70 3.72
C ARG A 72 -3.40 11.21 3.54
N ASN A 73 -2.93 10.85 2.34
CA ASN A 73 -2.93 9.49 1.84
C ASN A 73 -1.53 8.88 1.93
N TRP A 74 -1.35 8.02 2.94
CA TRP A 74 -0.13 7.26 3.13
C TRP A 74 -0.37 5.78 2.88
N GLY A 75 0.37 5.16 1.97
CA GLY A 75 0.17 3.77 1.55
C GLY A 75 0.33 2.81 2.72
N ARG A 76 1.39 3.00 3.52
CA ARG A 76 1.65 2.20 4.72
C ARG A 76 0.46 2.26 5.69
N ASP A 77 0.08 3.45 6.15
CA ASP A 77 -1.00 3.66 7.11
C ASP A 77 -2.33 3.14 6.56
N THR A 78 -2.60 3.39 5.28
CA THR A 78 -3.83 2.94 4.61
C THR A 78 -3.96 1.43 4.69
N PHE A 79 -2.91 0.68 4.32
CA PHE A 79 -3.01 -0.77 4.23
C PHE A 79 -2.84 -1.50 5.57
N ILE A 80 -2.22 -0.87 6.56
CA ILE A 80 -2.30 -1.34 7.96
C ILE A 80 -3.72 -1.18 8.49
N ALA A 81 -4.36 -0.03 8.25
CA ALA A 81 -5.67 0.28 8.81
C ALA A 81 -6.86 -0.32 8.04
N LEU A 82 -6.68 -0.65 6.75
CA LEU A 82 -7.76 -1.09 5.86
C LEU A 82 -8.60 -2.26 6.43
N PRO A 83 -8.00 -3.33 7.00
CA PRO A 83 -8.79 -4.42 7.58
C PRO A 83 -9.72 -3.95 8.71
N GLY A 84 -9.22 -3.11 9.62
CA GLY A 84 -9.99 -2.63 10.76
C GLY A 84 -11.04 -1.59 10.41
N ILE A 85 -10.68 -0.63 9.54
CA ILE A 85 -11.55 0.49 9.20
C ILE A 85 -12.61 0.09 8.18
N PHE A 86 -12.24 -0.65 7.14
CA PHE A 86 -13.15 -0.97 6.03
C PHE A 86 -13.74 -2.37 6.14
N LEU A 87 -12.90 -3.42 6.28
CA LEU A 87 -13.39 -4.81 6.17
C LEU A 87 -14.28 -5.20 7.36
N LEU A 88 -13.82 -4.92 8.59
CA LEU A 88 -14.59 -5.23 9.80
C LEU A 88 -15.88 -4.39 9.94
N THR A 89 -16.01 -3.29 9.20
CA THR A 89 -17.23 -2.47 9.18
C THR A 89 -18.10 -2.69 7.93
N GLY A 90 -17.72 -3.66 7.08
CA GLY A 90 -18.47 -4.03 5.88
C GLY A 90 -18.37 -3.02 4.71
N ARG A 91 -17.41 -2.10 4.73
CA ARG A 91 -17.16 -1.10 3.67
C ARG A 91 -16.30 -1.67 2.55
N PHE A 92 -16.77 -2.76 1.94
CA PHE A 92 -16.00 -3.51 0.97
C PHE A 92 -15.79 -2.76 -0.36
N GLU A 93 -16.72 -1.91 -0.79
CA GLU A 93 -16.53 -1.15 -2.03
C GLU A 93 -15.45 -0.07 -1.85
N GLU A 94 -15.45 0.64 -0.73
CA GLU A 94 -14.40 1.62 -0.41
C GLU A 94 -13.03 0.96 -0.25
N ALA A 95 -12.96 -0.21 0.41
CA ALA A 95 -11.72 -0.98 0.52
C ALA A 95 -11.17 -1.37 -0.86
N LYS A 96 -12.02 -1.92 -1.73
CA LYS A 96 -11.66 -2.29 -3.11
C LYS A 96 -11.15 -1.10 -3.88
N ASN A 97 -11.85 0.03 -3.82
CA ASN A 97 -11.46 1.23 -4.55
C ASN A 97 -10.11 1.78 -4.06
N CYS A 98 -9.83 1.75 -2.74
CA CYS A 98 -8.52 2.10 -2.20
C CYS A 98 -7.43 1.17 -2.74
N ILE A 99 -7.64 -0.15 -2.69
CA ILE A 99 -6.70 -1.15 -3.21
C ILE A 99 -6.35 -0.88 -4.67
N LEU A 100 -7.37 -0.70 -5.52
CA LEU A 100 -7.18 -0.50 -6.97
C LEU A 100 -6.54 0.84 -7.30
N ALA A 101 -6.84 1.91 -6.55
CA ALA A 101 -6.26 3.22 -6.77
C ALA A 101 -4.74 3.24 -6.48
N TYR A 102 -4.31 2.63 -5.37
CA TYR A 102 -2.88 2.47 -5.07
C TYR A 102 -2.20 1.50 -6.04
N ALA A 103 -2.88 0.43 -6.47
CA ALA A 103 -2.37 -0.47 -7.51
C ALA A 103 -2.02 0.27 -8.81
N GLY A 104 -2.83 1.27 -9.18
CA GLY A 104 -2.58 2.13 -10.33
C GLY A 104 -1.27 2.92 -10.23
N THR A 105 -0.77 3.12 -9.01
CA THR A 105 0.48 3.81 -8.71
C THR A 105 1.64 2.85 -8.43
N LEU A 106 1.53 1.54 -8.68
CA LEU A 106 2.69 0.66 -8.53
C LEU A 106 3.81 1.10 -9.51
N ARG A 107 5.03 1.28 -9.00
CA ARG A 107 6.24 1.56 -9.80
C ARG A 107 7.48 1.03 -9.07
N HIS A 108 8.52 0.62 -9.80
CA HIS A 108 9.71 -0.03 -9.23
C HIS A 108 9.39 -1.33 -8.46
N GLY A 109 8.21 -1.92 -8.67
CA GLY A 109 7.70 -3.02 -7.85
C GLY A 109 7.20 -2.61 -6.46
N LEU A 110 7.03 -1.30 -6.19
CA LEU A 110 6.65 -0.75 -4.89
C LEU A 110 5.32 0.02 -4.96
N ILE A 111 4.60 0.01 -3.85
CA ILE A 111 3.50 0.94 -3.56
C ILE A 111 4.09 2.16 -2.86
N PRO A 112 3.71 3.39 -3.22
CA PRO A 112 4.30 4.58 -2.64
C PRO A 112 3.92 4.77 -1.17
N ASN A 113 4.81 5.39 -0.38
CA ASN A 113 4.48 5.80 0.97
C ASN A 113 3.55 7.00 0.92
N LEU A 114 3.96 8.06 0.24
CA LEU A 114 3.14 9.25 0.01
C LEU A 114 2.43 9.11 -1.35
N LEU A 115 1.10 9.08 -1.37
CA LEU A 115 0.36 8.87 -2.61
C LEU A 115 0.28 10.12 -3.48
N ALA A 116 0.05 11.30 -2.86
CA ALA A 116 -0.11 12.59 -3.54
C ALA A 116 -1.01 12.53 -4.79
N GLU A 117 -2.22 11.97 -4.63
CA GLU A 117 -3.22 11.74 -5.70
C GLU A 117 -2.74 10.89 -6.89
N GLY A 118 -1.60 10.21 -6.76
CA GLY A 118 -0.93 9.52 -7.86
C GLY A 118 -0.25 10.44 -8.86
N LYS A 119 -0.13 11.74 -8.57
CA LYS A 119 0.52 12.73 -9.45
C LYS A 119 2.00 12.93 -9.10
N ALA A 120 2.32 12.93 -7.82
CA ALA A 120 3.69 13.04 -7.32
C ALA A 120 4.00 12.04 -6.20
N PRO A 121 3.71 10.73 -6.39
CA PRO A 121 3.94 9.74 -5.35
C PRO A 121 5.44 9.58 -5.04
N ARG A 122 5.76 9.37 -3.76
CA ARG A 122 7.13 9.06 -3.30
C ARG A 122 7.28 7.58 -2.92
N TYR A 123 8.34 6.96 -3.41
CA TYR A 123 8.63 5.52 -3.27
C TYR A 123 9.85 5.33 -2.36
N ASN A 124 9.80 5.97 -1.19
CA ASN A 124 10.85 5.92 -0.18
C ASN A 124 10.63 4.82 0.86
N CYS A 125 9.58 4.00 0.70
CA CYS A 125 9.28 2.88 1.59
C CYS A 125 9.36 1.55 0.84
N ARG A 126 9.80 0.51 1.55
CA ARG A 126 9.81 -0.87 1.07
C ARG A 126 8.73 -1.75 1.70
N ASP A 127 7.99 -1.24 2.68
CA ASP A 127 7.01 -1.99 3.45
C ASP A 127 5.56 -1.83 2.96
N ALA A 128 5.19 -0.67 2.40
CA ALA A 128 3.81 -0.40 1.97
C ALA A 128 3.27 -1.42 0.96
N VAL A 129 4.11 -1.93 0.06
CA VAL A 129 3.73 -2.97 -0.92
C VAL A 129 3.33 -4.28 -0.24
N TRP A 130 4.04 -4.68 0.82
CA TRP A 130 3.74 -5.91 1.56
C TRP A 130 2.46 -5.78 2.38
N PHE A 131 2.25 -4.63 3.03
CA PHE A 131 0.98 -4.32 3.68
C PHE A 131 -0.17 -4.28 2.68
N TRP A 132 0.03 -3.73 1.47
CA TRP A 132 -0.96 -3.71 0.40
C TRP A 132 -1.39 -5.12 -0.04
N ILE A 133 -0.43 -6.03 -0.29
CA ILE A 133 -0.78 -7.41 -0.68
C ILE A 133 -1.49 -8.14 0.47
N VAL A 134 -1.04 -7.97 1.72
CA VAL A 134 -1.73 -8.55 2.88
C VAL A 134 -3.14 -7.98 3.03
N ALA A 135 -3.35 -6.70 2.81
CA ALA A 135 -4.68 -6.09 2.80
C ALA A 135 -5.60 -6.69 1.71
N ILE A 136 -5.06 -7.02 0.53
CA ILE A 136 -5.78 -7.75 -0.53
C ILE A 136 -6.15 -9.17 -0.07
N ILE A 137 -5.23 -9.89 0.56
CA ILE A 137 -5.51 -11.23 1.11
C ILE A 137 -6.65 -11.14 2.13
N ARG A 138 -6.60 -10.18 3.06
CA ARG A 138 -7.69 -9.93 4.02
C ARG A 138 -9.00 -9.56 3.35
N TYR A 139 -8.95 -8.79 2.27
CA TYR A 139 -10.13 -8.48 1.46
C TYR A 139 -10.75 -9.75 0.87
N ILE A 140 -9.94 -10.62 0.25
CA ILE A 140 -10.39 -11.88 -0.35
C ILE A 140 -11.03 -12.80 0.70
N GLU A 141 -10.45 -12.86 1.90
CA GLU A 141 -10.95 -13.68 3.02
C GLU A 141 -12.27 -13.16 3.63
N THR A 142 -12.51 -11.85 3.57
CA THR A 142 -13.60 -11.21 4.35
C THR A 142 -14.76 -10.74 3.48
N ALA A 143 -14.49 -10.24 2.28
CA ALA A 143 -15.51 -9.66 1.41
C ALA A 143 -16.33 -10.75 0.71
N PRO A 144 -17.65 -10.55 0.51
CA PRO A 144 -18.46 -11.41 -0.35
C PRO A 144 -17.88 -11.49 -1.76
N ASP A 145 -17.69 -12.70 -2.28
CA ASP A 145 -17.00 -12.97 -3.55
C ASP A 145 -15.62 -12.27 -3.66
N GLY A 146 -14.91 -12.09 -2.54
CA GLY A 146 -13.70 -11.27 -2.47
C GLY A 146 -12.62 -11.62 -3.48
N VAL A 147 -12.52 -12.90 -3.88
CA VAL A 147 -11.59 -13.38 -4.93
C VAL A 147 -11.75 -12.66 -6.27
N LYS A 148 -12.94 -12.15 -6.59
CA LYS A 148 -13.21 -11.42 -7.85
C LYS A 148 -12.34 -10.16 -7.97
N ILE A 149 -11.85 -9.60 -6.87
CA ILE A 149 -10.95 -8.44 -6.90
C ILE A 149 -9.69 -8.68 -7.74
N LEU A 150 -9.21 -9.93 -7.82
CA LEU A 150 -8.03 -10.28 -8.61
C LEU A 150 -8.22 -10.00 -10.11
N GLN A 151 -9.46 -10.03 -10.59
CA GLN A 151 -9.83 -9.77 -12.00
C GLN A 151 -10.28 -8.32 -12.24
N GLU A 152 -10.45 -7.53 -11.19
CA GLU A 152 -10.82 -6.12 -11.31
C GLU A 152 -9.70 -5.34 -12.04
N GLN A 153 -10.13 -4.42 -12.90
CA GLN A 153 -9.23 -3.68 -13.76
C GLN A 153 -8.55 -2.54 -12.98
N VAL A 154 -7.23 -2.53 -13.01
CA VAL A 154 -6.36 -1.48 -12.48
C VAL A 154 -5.98 -0.54 -13.62
N LEU A 155 -6.17 0.76 -13.42
CA LEU A 155 -5.63 1.79 -14.32
C LEU A 155 -4.21 2.13 -13.86
N ARG A 156 -3.21 1.55 -14.52
CA ARG A 156 -1.79 1.82 -14.29
C ARG A 156 -1.43 3.21 -14.83
N LEU A 157 -1.09 4.11 -13.91
CA LEU A 157 -0.53 5.42 -14.19
C LEU A 157 0.97 5.35 -14.52
N TYR A 158 1.65 4.35 -13.97
CA TYR A 158 3.06 4.08 -14.21
C TYR A 158 3.28 2.61 -14.60
N PRO A 159 3.01 2.22 -15.86
CA PRO A 159 3.23 0.84 -16.31
C PRO A 159 4.70 0.44 -16.37
N THR A 160 5.61 1.41 -16.44
CA THR A 160 7.06 1.20 -16.42
C THR A 160 7.75 2.18 -15.47
N ASP A 161 8.98 1.87 -15.07
CA ASP A 161 9.78 2.71 -14.17
C ASP A 161 10.06 4.12 -14.76
N ASP A 162 10.07 4.25 -16.08
CA ASP A 162 10.29 5.51 -16.80
C ASP A 162 9.01 6.30 -17.07
N SER A 163 7.83 5.71 -16.85
CA SER A 163 6.53 6.32 -17.17
C SER A 163 6.37 7.72 -16.56
N LYS A 164 5.76 8.64 -17.31
CA LYS A 164 5.59 10.04 -16.88
C LYS A 164 4.26 10.33 -16.18
N GLY A 165 3.36 9.35 -16.15
CA GLY A 165 1.99 9.50 -15.61
C GLY A 165 0.93 9.71 -16.70
N GLU A 166 1.33 9.76 -17.96
CA GLU A 166 0.46 9.90 -19.14
C GLU A 166 0.29 8.56 -19.89
N ASP A 167 1.18 7.60 -19.61
CA ASP A 167 1.26 6.29 -20.24
C ASP A 167 0.21 5.34 -19.64
N LEU A 168 -1.09 5.65 -19.79
CA LEU A 168 -2.14 4.88 -19.13
C LEU A 168 -2.29 3.48 -19.75
N LYS A 169 -2.28 2.46 -18.88
CA LYS A 169 -2.57 1.06 -19.25
C LYS A 169 -3.59 0.47 -18.29
N THR A 170 -4.45 -0.40 -18.79
CA THR A 170 -5.36 -1.16 -17.94
C THR A 170 -4.94 -2.62 -17.90
N GLU A 171 -4.96 -3.24 -16.72
CA GLU A 171 -4.68 -4.66 -16.52
C GLU A 171 -5.44 -5.23 -15.31
N PRO A 172 -5.68 -6.54 -15.23
CA PRO A 172 -6.20 -7.17 -14.01
C PRO A 172 -5.29 -6.97 -12.80
N LEU A 173 -5.86 -6.82 -11.61
CA LEU A 173 -5.11 -6.64 -10.36
C LEU A 173 -4.07 -7.75 -10.12
N HIS A 174 -4.35 -9.00 -10.48
CA HIS A 174 -3.39 -10.08 -10.31
C HIS A 174 -2.09 -9.86 -11.10
N CYS A 175 -2.12 -9.15 -12.23
CA CYS A 175 -0.92 -8.78 -12.99
C CYS A 175 -0.06 -7.79 -12.20
N THR A 176 -0.67 -6.79 -11.59
CA THR A 176 0.03 -5.78 -10.77
C THR A 176 0.65 -6.41 -9.51
N ILE A 177 -0.06 -7.35 -8.85
CA ILE A 177 0.48 -8.12 -7.73
C ILE A 177 1.70 -8.94 -8.20
N TYR A 178 1.57 -9.62 -9.33
CA TYR A 178 2.65 -10.45 -9.87
C TYR A 178 3.89 -9.63 -10.24
N GLU A 179 3.71 -8.46 -10.88
CA GLU A 179 4.80 -7.53 -11.16
C GLU A 179 5.54 -7.13 -9.87
N ALA A 180 4.81 -6.74 -8.82
CA ALA A 180 5.43 -6.37 -7.55
C ALA A 180 6.32 -7.49 -6.99
N LEU A 181 5.87 -8.75 -7.05
CA LEU A 181 6.62 -9.92 -6.57
C LEU A 181 7.84 -10.22 -7.45
N CYS A 182 7.68 -10.23 -8.78
CA CYS A 182 8.79 -10.47 -9.71
C CYS A 182 9.88 -9.41 -9.53
N ARG A 183 9.53 -8.13 -9.39
CA ARG A 183 10.50 -7.05 -9.17
C ARG A 183 11.31 -7.25 -7.87
N HIS A 184 10.69 -7.74 -6.79
CA HIS A 184 11.43 -8.06 -5.56
C HIS A 184 12.37 -9.26 -5.72
N PHE A 185 11.98 -10.24 -6.54
CA PHE A 185 12.81 -11.42 -6.84
C PHE A 185 13.98 -11.08 -7.77
N GLU A 186 13.75 -10.23 -8.77
CA GLU A 186 14.79 -9.68 -9.67
C GLU A 186 15.78 -8.78 -8.92
N GLY A 187 15.30 -8.07 -7.90
CA GLY A 187 16.05 -7.06 -7.18
C GLY A 187 15.68 -5.65 -7.64
N ILE A 188 15.18 -4.86 -6.68
CA ILE A 188 14.85 -3.45 -6.84
C ILE A 188 16.09 -2.64 -6.46
N ASN A 189 16.54 -1.78 -7.38
CA ASN A 189 17.62 -0.83 -7.15
C ASN A 189 17.40 0.39 -8.04
N PHE A 190 17.03 1.52 -7.45
CA PHE A 190 16.80 2.76 -8.19
C PHE A 190 17.10 3.98 -7.33
N ARG A 191 17.19 5.14 -7.98
CA ARG A 191 17.27 6.44 -7.32
C ARG A 191 15.91 7.13 -7.40
N GLU A 192 15.41 7.67 -6.30
CA GLU A 192 14.13 8.37 -6.28
C GLU A 192 14.07 9.49 -7.33
N ARG A 193 12.96 9.53 -8.08
CA ARG A 193 12.73 10.57 -9.08
C ARG A 193 12.68 11.92 -8.38
N ASN A 194 13.38 12.90 -8.96
CA ASN A 194 13.54 14.23 -8.40
C ASN A 194 14.28 14.22 -7.03
N ALA A 195 15.23 13.31 -6.82
CA ALA A 195 16.12 13.33 -5.66
C ALA A 195 16.71 14.73 -5.39
N GLY A 196 16.76 15.12 -4.11
CA GLY A 196 17.22 16.42 -3.65
C GLY A 196 16.22 17.12 -2.72
N HIS A 197 16.56 18.35 -2.32
CA HIS A 197 15.83 19.14 -1.32
C HIS A 197 14.37 19.42 -1.66
N GLN A 198 14.00 19.34 -2.94
CA GLN A 198 12.63 19.55 -3.42
C GLN A 198 11.65 18.45 -3.00
N ILE A 199 12.13 17.23 -2.77
CA ILE A 199 11.29 16.13 -2.27
C ILE A 199 11.60 15.80 -0.81
N ASP A 200 12.82 16.07 -0.33
CA ASP A 200 13.21 15.87 1.06
C ASP A 200 14.25 16.90 1.52
N GLU A 201 13.88 17.78 2.46
CA GLU A 201 14.74 18.87 2.91
C GLU A 201 15.96 18.39 3.74
N HIS A 202 15.91 17.18 4.30
CA HIS A 202 16.86 16.74 5.30
C HIS A 202 17.72 15.56 4.85
N MET A 203 17.17 14.66 4.03
CA MET A 203 17.84 13.47 3.56
C MET A 203 19.16 13.77 2.82
N ARG A 204 20.16 12.92 3.04
CA ARG A 204 21.43 12.95 2.30
C ARG A 204 21.28 12.40 0.88
N ASP A 205 22.24 12.70 0.02
CA ASP A 205 22.20 12.27 -1.38
C ASP A 205 22.06 10.74 -1.55
N GLU A 206 22.76 9.99 -0.69
CA GLU A 206 22.76 8.53 -0.67
C GLU A 206 21.42 7.94 -0.21
N GLY A 207 20.66 8.69 0.60
CA GLY A 207 19.36 8.27 1.12
C GLY A 207 18.30 8.12 0.03
N PHE A 208 18.46 8.84 -1.09
CA PHE A 208 17.56 8.72 -2.24
C PHE A 208 17.76 7.45 -3.06
N ASN A 209 18.80 6.65 -2.78
CA ASN A 209 19.00 5.36 -3.42
C ASN A 209 18.23 4.28 -2.64
N VAL A 210 17.27 3.65 -3.30
CA VAL A 210 16.34 2.68 -2.70
C VAL A 210 16.66 1.29 -3.24
N GLN A 211 16.74 0.33 -2.32
CA GLN A 211 16.98 -1.07 -2.62
C GLN A 211 16.00 -1.98 -1.88
N ALA A 212 15.55 -3.04 -2.54
CA ALA A 212 14.79 -4.14 -1.94
C ALA A 212 14.97 -5.41 -2.78
N TYR A 213 15.34 -6.53 -2.16
CA TYR A 213 15.62 -7.77 -2.90
C TYR A 213 15.44 -9.00 -2.00
N ILE A 214 15.31 -10.17 -2.61
CA ILE A 214 15.30 -11.46 -1.89
C ILE A 214 16.72 -12.01 -1.87
N CYS A 215 17.25 -12.29 -0.67
CA CYS A 215 18.55 -12.92 -0.47
C CYS A 215 18.46 -14.39 -0.93
N PRO A 216 19.21 -14.81 -1.97
CA PRO A 216 19.09 -16.17 -2.52
C PRO A 216 19.43 -17.27 -1.51
N GLU A 217 20.34 -17.00 -0.58
CA GLU A 217 20.81 -17.99 0.40
C GLU A 217 19.78 -18.26 1.50
N THR A 218 18.92 -17.28 1.80
CA THR A 218 18.00 -17.35 2.96
C THR A 218 16.53 -17.25 2.58
N GLY A 219 16.21 -16.77 1.38
CA GLY A 219 14.86 -16.41 0.96
C GLY A 219 14.29 -15.17 1.66
N LEU A 220 15.06 -14.48 2.50
CA LEU A 220 14.60 -13.31 3.25
C LEU A 220 14.68 -12.04 2.42
N ILE A 221 13.79 -11.10 2.68
CA ILE A 221 13.77 -9.79 2.03
C ILE A 221 14.76 -8.86 2.71
N PHE A 222 15.75 -8.41 1.95
CA PHE A 222 16.71 -7.38 2.31
C PHE A 222 16.41 -6.08 1.58
N GLY A 223 17.05 -4.99 1.98
CA GLY A 223 16.88 -3.69 1.35
C GLY A 223 17.19 -2.53 2.28
N GLY A 224 17.04 -1.31 1.77
CA GLY A 224 17.44 -0.09 2.46
C GLY A 224 18.95 0.14 2.46
N ASN A 225 19.35 1.23 3.11
CA ASN A 225 20.74 1.54 3.46
C ASN A 225 20.75 2.41 4.73
N LEU A 226 21.94 2.65 5.29
CA LEU A 226 22.13 3.44 6.50
C LEU A 226 21.50 4.85 6.44
N TRP A 227 21.34 5.41 5.25
CA TRP A 227 20.90 6.79 5.00
C TRP A 227 19.42 6.92 4.64
N ASN A 228 18.65 5.81 4.67
CA ASN A 228 17.24 5.84 4.34
C ASN A 228 16.33 5.24 5.42
N CYS A 229 15.04 5.49 5.24
CA CYS A 229 13.97 5.20 6.19
C CYS A 229 12.90 4.31 5.54
N GLY A 230 13.32 3.17 4.99
CA GLY A 230 12.42 2.32 4.18
C GLY A 230 11.26 1.65 4.94
N THR A 231 11.24 1.70 6.26
CA THR A 231 10.23 1.04 7.12
C THR A 231 9.49 2.05 7.98
N TRP A 232 8.37 1.67 8.60
CA TRP A 232 7.52 2.54 9.43
C TRP A 232 8.22 3.34 10.54
N MET A 233 9.37 2.87 11.05
CA MET A 233 10.21 3.68 11.93
C MET A 233 11.07 4.64 11.10
N ASP A 234 10.44 5.65 10.50
CA ASP A 234 11.01 6.43 9.39
C ASP A 234 11.54 7.83 9.77
N LYS A 235 11.91 8.04 11.03
CA LYS A 235 12.35 9.37 11.47
C LYS A 235 13.71 9.75 10.87
N MET A 236 13.68 10.60 9.84
CA MET A 236 14.86 11.32 9.34
C MET A 236 15.22 12.47 10.30
N GLY A 237 16.48 12.50 10.74
CA GLY A 237 17.00 13.57 11.60
C GLY A 237 17.04 14.91 10.87
N SER A 238 16.70 15.99 11.59
CA SER A 238 16.50 17.33 11.00
C SER A 238 17.18 18.47 11.77
N SER A 239 17.84 18.19 12.89
CA SER A 239 18.44 19.22 13.74
C SER A 239 19.89 19.47 13.38
N SER A 240 20.18 20.64 12.80
CA SER A 240 21.55 21.10 12.58
C SER A 240 22.29 21.31 13.90
N ASN A 241 21.62 21.90 14.91
CA ASN A 241 22.21 22.14 16.23
C ASN A 241 22.47 20.83 16.99
N GLY A 242 21.62 19.82 16.77
CA GLY A 242 21.80 18.49 17.32
C GLY A 242 22.78 17.61 16.53
N GLY A 243 23.35 18.12 15.43
CA GLY A 243 24.30 17.37 14.60
C GLY A 243 23.71 16.14 13.90
N ASN A 244 22.39 16.03 13.78
CA ASN A 244 21.71 14.84 13.24
C ASN A 244 20.93 15.10 11.95
N LYS A 245 21.08 16.28 11.33
CA LYS A 245 20.41 16.58 10.07
C LYS A 245 20.87 15.59 8.98
N GLY A 246 19.91 14.87 8.40
CA GLY A 246 20.15 13.85 7.39
C GLY A 246 20.63 12.50 7.93
N GLU A 247 20.62 12.31 9.25
CA GLU A 247 20.92 11.04 9.92
C GLU A 247 19.59 10.36 10.30
N PRO A 248 19.22 9.22 9.68
CA PRO A 248 18.08 8.43 10.14
C PRO A 248 18.26 8.02 11.60
N ALA A 249 17.22 8.19 12.41
CA ALA A 249 17.26 7.73 13.81
C ALA A 249 17.22 6.19 13.91
N THR A 250 16.51 5.56 12.99
CA THR A 250 16.25 4.12 12.95
C THR A 250 16.33 3.61 11.51
N PRO A 251 17.50 3.68 10.85
CA PRO A 251 17.66 2.95 9.60
C PRO A 251 17.48 1.47 9.92
N ARG A 252 16.58 0.84 9.20
CA ARG A 252 16.26 -0.59 9.35
C ARG A 252 16.52 -1.29 8.04
N ASP A 253 17.70 -1.03 7.50
CA ASP A 253 18.22 -1.74 6.35
C ASP A 253 18.55 -3.20 6.71
N GLY A 254 18.63 -4.05 5.68
CA GLY A 254 18.72 -5.49 5.85
C GLY A 254 17.36 -6.17 6.00
N ALA A 255 17.28 -7.25 6.78
CA ALA A 255 16.09 -8.08 6.90
C ALA A 255 15.16 -7.64 8.05
N ALA A 256 14.26 -6.68 7.78
CA ALA A 256 13.28 -6.22 8.76
C ALA A 256 12.25 -7.33 9.06
N VAL A 257 11.97 -7.56 10.35
CA VAL A 257 11.15 -8.70 10.84
C VAL A 257 9.74 -8.71 10.27
N GLU A 258 9.07 -7.56 10.24
CA GLU A 258 7.70 -7.46 9.73
C GLU A 258 7.63 -7.81 8.24
N LEU A 259 8.64 -7.45 7.44
CA LEU A 259 8.67 -7.81 6.02
C LEU A 259 8.75 -9.32 5.84
N GLN A 260 9.50 -10.02 6.69
CA GLN A 260 9.58 -11.48 6.61
C GLN A 260 8.24 -12.13 6.96
N GLY A 261 7.58 -11.65 8.00
CA GLY A 261 6.26 -12.13 8.40
C GLY A 261 5.18 -11.87 7.34
N LEU A 262 5.17 -10.65 6.77
CA LEU A 262 4.25 -10.29 5.68
C LEU A 262 4.53 -11.13 4.43
N ALA A 263 5.80 -11.29 4.04
CA ALA A 263 6.18 -12.06 2.86
C ALA A 263 5.82 -13.54 2.99
N PHE A 264 6.05 -14.14 4.16
CA PHE A 264 5.59 -15.50 4.44
C PHE A 264 4.07 -15.62 4.32
N CYS A 265 3.32 -14.65 4.89
CA CYS A 265 1.86 -14.62 4.78
C CYS A 265 1.41 -14.51 3.31
N VAL A 266 2.07 -13.66 2.51
CA VAL A 266 1.80 -13.48 1.09
C VAL A 266 2.09 -14.75 0.29
N ALA A 267 3.30 -15.31 0.44
CA ALA A 267 3.72 -16.51 -0.28
C ALA A 267 2.76 -17.68 -0.01
N LYS A 268 2.42 -17.92 1.26
CA LYS A 268 1.48 -18.97 1.66
C LYS A 268 0.08 -18.77 1.06
N ALA A 269 -0.44 -17.55 1.08
CA ALA A 269 -1.78 -17.26 0.56
C ALA A 269 -1.82 -17.43 -0.97
N LEU A 270 -0.82 -16.91 -1.68
CA LEU A 270 -0.76 -16.97 -3.14
C LEU A 270 -0.51 -18.39 -3.66
N ASP A 271 0.29 -19.20 -2.97
CA ASP A 271 0.45 -20.63 -3.28
C ASP A 271 -0.90 -21.36 -3.20
N ASN A 272 -1.64 -21.17 -2.10
CA ASN A 272 -2.99 -21.73 -1.95
C ASN A 272 -3.92 -21.26 -3.07
N TYR A 273 -3.94 -19.95 -3.37
CA TYR A 273 -4.79 -19.41 -4.44
C TYR A 273 -4.40 -19.94 -5.82
N SER A 274 -3.12 -20.19 -6.06
CA SER A 274 -2.62 -20.77 -7.31
C SER A 274 -3.04 -22.23 -7.45
N ASN A 275 -2.89 -23.02 -6.37
CA ASN A 275 -3.31 -24.42 -6.32
C ASN A 275 -4.83 -24.59 -6.49
N GLU A 276 -5.61 -23.59 -6.03
CA GLU A 276 -7.06 -23.53 -6.23
C GLU A 276 -7.48 -22.94 -7.60
N GLY A 277 -6.53 -22.53 -8.45
CA GLY A 277 -6.81 -21.93 -9.76
C GLY A 277 -7.36 -20.49 -9.73
N LYS A 278 -7.27 -19.81 -8.58
CA LYS A 278 -7.73 -18.43 -8.37
C LYS A 278 -6.67 -17.38 -8.74
N PHE A 279 -5.40 -17.74 -8.64
CA PHE A 279 -4.25 -16.90 -9.02
C PHE A 279 -3.47 -17.60 -10.14
N PRO A 280 -3.26 -16.98 -11.31
CA PRO A 280 -2.82 -17.73 -12.50
C PRO A 280 -1.32 -18.06 -12.53
N TYR A 281 -0.54 -17.61 -11.55
CA TYR A 281 0.91 -17.74 -11.54
C TYR A 281 1.34 -18.83 -10.55
N LYS A 282 2.17 -19.76 -11.03
CA LYS A 282 2.79 -20.82 -10.20
C LYS A 282 4.24 -20.53 -9.84
N GLU A 283 4.89 -19.67 -10.62
CA GLU A 283 6.31 -19.39 -10.53
C GLU A 283 6.55 -17.89 -10.76
N LEU A 284 7.52 -17.33 -10.04
CA LEU A 284 8.04 -15.99 -10.32
C LEU A 284 9.04 -16.09 -11.46
N LYS A 285 8.92 -15.22 -12.45
CA LYS A 285 9.89 -15.13 -13.55
C LYS A 285 11.05 -14.25 -13.12
N ASN A 286 12.24 -14.63 -13.54
CA ASN A 286 13.42 -13.78 -13.51
C ASN A 286 13.87 -13.56 -14.95
N ASP A 287 13.63 -12.36 -15.49
CA ASP A 287 14.04 -12.03 -16.86
C ASP A 287 15.56 -11.76 -16.97
N PHE A 288 16.31 -11.85 -15.86
CA PHE A 288 17.77 -11.82 -15.84
C PHE A 288 18.36 -13.22 -15.58
N PRO A 289 19.39 -13.65 -16.35
CA PRO A 289 19.98 -14.98 -16.24
C PRO A 289 20.88 -15.07 -15.00
N CYS A 290 20.27 -15.19 -13.82
CA CYS A 290 20.89 -15.77 -12.66
C CYS A 290 20.31 -17.17 -12.49
N ASN A 291 21.12 -18.19 -12.80
CA ASN A 291 20.79 -19.61 -12.66
C ASN A 291 20.36 -19.93 -11.23
N PHE A 292 19.08 -19.86 -10.89
CA PHE A 292 18.60 -20.37 -9.62
C PHE A 292 17.28 -21.12 -9.76
N ILE A 293 17.33 -22.36 -9.30
CA ILE A 293 16.22 -23.28 -9.11
C ILE A 293 15.48 -22.83 -7.84
N ILE A 294 14.17 -22.60 -7.94
CA ILE A 294 13.32 -22.44 -6.76
C ILE A 294 13.02 -23.85 -6.24
N LEU A 295 13.55 -24.17 -5.06
CA LEU A 295 12.99 -25.24 -4.22
C LEU A 295 11.76 -24.66 -3.53
N VAL A 296 10.58 -25.09 -3.99
CA VAL A 296 9.36 -25.14 -3.18
C VAL A 296 9.31 -26.51 -2.51
#